data_AF-A0A4P6PEW3-F1
#
_entry.id   AF-A0A4P6PEW3-F1
#
_cell.length_a   1.000
_cell.length_b   1.000
_cell.length_c   1.000
_cell.angle_alpha   90.00
_cell.angle_beta   90.00
_cell.angle_gamma   90.00
#
_symmetry.space_group_name_H-M   'P 1'
#
loop_
_entity.id
_entity.type
_entity.pdbx_description
1 polymer ?
#
loop_
_entity_poly.entity_id
_entity_poly.type
_entity_poly.pdbx_seq_one_letter_code
_entity_poly.pdbx_strand_id
1 'polypeptide(L)'
;MCFSLLNNECLTRSIGCAVGLLDVLVRQWSREQARAVAESLKGSTQTEIASAFGVGQSSINKSLQAAHWAEISSALGSIGSIAALVAENNHP
;
A
#
# COMPACT_ATOMS: atom_id res chain seq x y z
N MET A 1 -22.87 -8.41 -23.27
CA MET A 1 -21.54 -9.03 -22.99
C MET A 1 -20.36 -8.11 -23.28
N CYS A 2 -20.36 -7.25 -24.30
CA CYS A 2 -19.17 -6.39 -24.56
C CYS A 2 -18.94 -5.27 -23.53
N PHE A 3 -19.99 -4.68 -22.94
CA PHE A 3 -19.85 -3.55 -22.01
C PHE A 3 -19.20 -3.94 -20.67
N SER A 4 -19.48 -5.15 -20.16
CA SER A 4 -18.90 -5.68 -18.92
C SER A 4 -17.40 -6.02 -19.08
N LEU A 5 -17.02 -6.56 -20.24
CA LEU A 5 -15.62 -6.88 -20.55
C LEU A 5 -14.78 -5.61 -20.74
N LEU A 6 -15.32 -4.58 -21.42
CA LEU A 6 -14.63 -3.30 -21.62
C LEU A 6 -14.36 -2.57 -20.28
N ASN A 7 -15.28 -2.69 -19.32
CA ASN A 7 -15.11 -2.11 -17.99
C ASN A 7 -14.03 -2.82 -17.18
N ASN A 8 -13.93 -4.16 -17.26
CA ASN A 8 -12.92 -4.92 -16.54
C ASN A 8 -11.50 -4.59 -17.03
N GLU A 9 -11.27 -4.50 -18.35
CA GLU A 9 -9.96 -4.13 -18.89
C GLU A 9 -9.52 -2.72 -18.47
N CYS A 10 -10.44 -1.74 -18.49
CA CYS A 10 -10.17 -0.38 -18.05
C CYS A 10 -9.83 -0.33 -16.55
N LEU A 11 -10.56 -1.10 -15.74
CA LEU A 11 -10.35 -1.20 -14.29
C LEU A 11 -9.00 -1.84 -13.97
N THR A 12 -8.67 -2.98 -14.60
CA THR A 12 -7.37 -3.64 -14.45
C THR A 12 -6.22 -2.71 -14.84
N ARG A 13 -6.35 -1.96 -15.95
CA ARG A 13 -5.35 -0.98 -16.36
C ARG A 13 -5.19 0.15 -15.34
N SER A 14 -6.29 0.66 -14.79
CA SER A 14 -6.28 1.73 -13.79
C SER A 14 -5.61 1.29 -12.49
N ILE A 15 -5.86 0.05 -12.03
CA ILE A 15 -5.16 -0.57 -10.91
C ILE A 15 -3.66 -0.69 -11.23
N GLY A 16 -3.30 -1.13 -12.43
CA GLY A 16 -1.91 -1.20 -12.88
C GLY A 16 -1.19 0.14 -12.80
N CYS A 17 -1.84 1.22 -13.22
CA CYS A 17 -1.30 2.58 -13.09
C CYS A 17 -1.13 3.00 -11.62
N ALA A 18 -2.11 2.70 -10.76
CA ALA A 18 -2.04 3.03 -9.33
C ALA A 18 -0.89 2.28 -8.63
N VAL A 19 -0.73 0.98 -8.92
CA VAL A 19 0.39 0.17 -8.41
C VAL A 19 1.73 0.68 -8.94
N GLY A 20 1.79 1.07 -10.21
CA GLY A 20 2.99 1.70 -10.78
C GLY A 20 3.38 3.00 -10.09
N LEU A 21 2.38 3.85 -9.75
CA LEU A 21 2.62 5.07 -8.98
C LEU A 21 3.13 4.76 -7.56
N LEU A 22 2.55 3.75 -6.90
CA LEU A 22 3.02 3.28 -5.60
C LEU A 22 4.47 2.78 -5.67
N ASP A 23 4.86 2.04 -6.71
CA ASP A 23 6.26 1.59 -6.88
C ASP A 23 7.24 2.78 -6.97
N VAL A 24 6.86 3.85 -7.68
CA VAL A 24 7.67 5.08 -7.76
C VAL A 24 7.82 5.73 -6.38
N LEU A 25 6.75 5.79 -5.58
CA LEU A 25 6.79 6.36 -4.23
C LEU A 25 7.67 5.52 -3.28
N VAL A 26 7.51 4.19 -3.32
CA VAL A 26 8.27 3.25 -2.47
C VAL A 26 9.76 3.33 -2.77
N ARG A 27 10.16 3.50 -4.04
CA ARG A 27 11.57 3.65 -4.44
C ARG A 27 12.24 4.93 -3.90
N GLN A 28 11.45 5.94 -3.52
CA GLN A 28 11.99 7.18 -2.95
C GLN A 28 12.19 7.09 -1.43
N TRP A 29 11.72 6.03 -0.80
CA TRP A 29 11.87 5.87 0.64
C TRP A 29 13.32 5.66 1.05
N SER A 30 13.71 6.33 2.14
CA SER A 30 14.93 5.98 2.84
C SER A 30 14.83 4.57 3.44
N ARG A 31 15.97 3.99 3.81
CA ARG A 31 16.01 2.67 4.44
C ARG A 31 15.18 2.63 5.74
N GLU A 32 15.21 3.72 6.50
CA GLU A 32 14.48 3.88 7.76
C GLU A 32 12.97 3.93 7.53
N GLN A 33 12.53 4.72 6.53
CA GLN A 33 11.14 4.81 6.11
C GLN A 33 10.61 3.45 5.66
N ALA A 34 11.33 2.79 4.74
CA ALA A 34 10.97 1.48 4.23
C ALA A 34 10.90 0.42 5.34
N ARG A 35 11.84 0.45 6.29
CA ARG A 35 11.82 -0.45 7.46
C ARG A 35 10.61 -0.23 8.37
N ALA A 36 10.30 1.03 8.69
CA ALA A 36 9.14 1.36 9.52
C ALA A 36 7.83 0.93 8.86
N VAL A 37 7.70 1.15 7.55
CA VAL A 37 6.54 0.70 6.77
C VAL A 37 6.45 -0.83 6.72
N ALA A 38 7.57 -1.52 6.48
CA ALA A 38 7.59 -2.98 6.40
C ALA A 38 7.13 -3.66 7.71
N GLU A 39 7.46 -3.09 8.87
CA GLU A 39 6.94 -3.58 10.15
C GLU A 39 5.47 -3.19 10.38
N SER A 40 5.07 -1.99 9.96
CA SER A 40 3.67 -1.56 10.03
C SER A 40 2.76 -2.45 9.17
N LEU A 41 3.24 -2.90 8.01
CA LEU A 41 2.57 -3.87 7.14
C LEU A 41 2.34 -5.23 7.81
N LYS A 42 3.21 -5.62 8.76
CA LYS A 42 3.06 -6.86 9.54
C LYS A 42 2.08 -6.72 10.70
N GLY A 43 1.56 -5.51 10.95
CA GLY A 43 0.66 -5.22 12.06
C GLY A 43 1.36 -4.76 13.34
N SER A 44 2.68 -4.53 13.31
CA SER A 44 3.43 -4.01 14.46
C SER A 44 3.01 -2.56 14.78
N THR A 45 2.83 -2.25 16.06
CA THR A 45 2.56 -0.90 16.55
C THR A 45 3.83 -0.04 16.52
N GLN A 46 3.68 1.30 16.48
CA GLN A 46 4.83 2.20 16.50
C GLN A 46 5.76 1.99 17.70
N THR A 47 5.21 1.61 18.86
CA THR A 47 5.97 1.34 20.08
C THR A 47 6.80 0.06 19.95
N GLU A 48 6.23 -1.00 19.38
CA GLU A 48 6.94 -2.26 19.12
C GLU A 48 8.06 -2.05 18.10
N ILE A 49 7.80 -1.29 17.04
CA ILE A 49 8.80 -0.94 16.02
C ILE A 49 9.92 -0.11 16.65
N ALA A 50 9.58 0.88 17.47
CA ALA A 50 10.55 1.73 18.16
C ALA A 50 11.48 0.90 19.07
N SER A 51 10.89 -0.02 19.84
CA SER A 51 11.62 -0.96 20.69
C SER A 51 12.54 -1.86 19.87
N ALA A 52 12.04 -2.47 18.79
CA ALA A 52 12.81 -3.35 17.92
C ALA A 52 13.99 -2.63 17.23
N PHE A 53 13.85 -1.34 16.91
CA PHE A 53 14.86 -0.56 16.20
C PHE A 53 15.79 0.22 17.14
N GLY A 54 15.53 0.22 18.45
CA GLY A 54 16.31 0.98 19.43
C GLY A 54 16.20 2.49 19.24
N VAL A 55 15.06 2.98 18.76
CA VAL A 55 14.80 4.42 18.52
C VAL A 55 13.57 4.89 19.28
N GLY A 56 13.35 6.20 19.37
CA GLY A 56 12.13 6.75 19.95
C GLY A 56 10.91 6.57 19.04
N GLN A 57 9.73 6.36 19.64
CA GLN A 57 8.45 6.28 18.91
C GLN A 57 8.22 7.48 17.97
N SER A 58 8.64 8.68 18.38
CA SER A 58 8.53 9.89 17.55
C SER A 58 9.35 9.81 16.25
N SER A 59 10.46 9.06 16.24
CA SER A 59 11.27 8.82 15.04
C SER A 59 10.54 7.88 14.07
N ILE A 60 9.86 6.85 14.59
CA ILE A 60 9.01 5.96 13.78
C ILE A 60 7.84 6.74 13.20
N ASN A 61 7.13 7.53 14.01
CA ASN A 61 6.03 8.36 13.53
C ASN A 61 6.47 9.30 12.40
N LYS A 62 7.60 10.01 12.56
CA LYS A 62 8.16 10.86 11.50
C LYS A 62 8.50 10.08 10.24
N SER A 63 9.04 8.87 10.38
CA SER A 63 9.38 8.01 9.25
C SER A 63 8.12 7.58 8.49
N LEU A 64 7.06 7.17 9.19
CA LEU A 64 5.78 6.78 8.58
C LEU A 64 5.06 7.97 7.93
N GLN A 65 5.11 9.15 8.54
CA GLN A 65 4.55 10.38 7.96
C GLN A 65 5.29 10.79 6.69
N ALA A 66 6.62 10.79 6.72
CA ALA A 66 7.43 11.14 5.55
C ALA A 66 7.30 10.10 4.42
N ALA A 67 6.93 8.86 4.75
CA ALA A 67 6.61 7.82 3.79
C ALA A 67 5.17 7.92 3.24
N HIS A 68 4.33 8.84 3.76
CA HIS A 68 2.90 8.92 3.44
C HIS A 68 2.14 7.60 3.69
N TRP A 69 2.51 6.90 4.76
CA TRP A 69 2.02 5.53 5.00
C TRP A 69 0.52 5.47 5.28
N ALA A 70 -0.06 6.49 5.92
CA ALA A 70 -1.49 6.52 6.22
C ALA A 70 -2.33 6.54 4.93
N GLU A 71 -1.93 7.37 3.98
CA GLU A 71 -2.60 7.51 2.67
C GLU A 71 -2.38 6.26 1.82
N ILE A 72 -1.14 5.74 1.79
CA ILE A 72 -0.79 4.56 1.00
C ILE A 72 -1.51 3.31 1.53
N SER A 73 -1.56 3.10 2.85
CA SER A 73 -2.26 1.95 3.43
C SER A 73 -3.76 1.97 3.13
N SER A 74 -4.40 3.15 3.17
CA SER A 74 -5.79 3.32 2.74
C SER A 74 -5.99 3.01 1.25
N ALA A 75 -5.09 3.49 0.39
CA ALA A 75 -5.13 3.20 -1.04
C ALA A 75 -4.95 1.71 -1.34
N LEU A 76 -4.00 1.04 -0.65
CA LEU A 76 -3.79 -0.40 -0.76
C LEU A 76 -5.04 -1.20 -0.35
N GLY A 77 -5.73 -0.79 0.72
CA GLY A 77 -7.00 -1.41 1.12
C GLY A 77 -8.08 -1.29 0.04
N SER A 78 -8.20 -0.11 -0.58
CA SER A 78 -9.14 0.11 -1.69
C SER A 78 -8.80 -0.75 -2.91
N ILE A 79 -7.52 -0.77 -3.31
CA ILE A 79 -7.03 -1.58 -4.44
C ILE A 79 -7.29 -3.07 -4.18
N GLY A 80 -6.98 -3.56 -2.98
CA GLY A 80 -7.22 -4.95 -2.60
C GLY A 80 -8.70 -5.35 -2.69
N SER A 81 -9.59 -4.48 -2.20
CA SER A 81 -11.04 -4.70 -2.24
C SER A 81 -11.55 -4.78 -3.68
N ILE A 82 -11.11 -3.86 -4.53
CA ILE A 82 -11.51 -3.84 -5.95
C ILE A 82 -10.93 -5.05 -6.69
N ALA A 83 -9.67 -5.41 -6.42
CA ALA A 83 -9.05 -6.58 -7.05
C ALA A 83 -9.77 -7.88 -6.69
N ALA A 84 -10.23 -8.03 -5.45
CA ALA A 84 -11.04 -9.18 -5.02
C ALA A 84 -12.37 -9.25 -5.78
N LEU A 85 -13.09 -8.12 -5.89
CA LEU A 85 -14.33 -8.04 -6.66
C LEU A 85 -14.11 -8.40 -8.14
N VAL A 86 -13.03 -7.92 -8.75
CA VAL A 86 -12.70 -8.26 -10.14
C VAL A 86 -12.38 -9.75 -10.29
N ALA A 87 -11.69 -10.37 -9.33
CA ALA A 87 -11.40 -11.81 -9.37
C ALA A 87 -12.69 -12.66 -9.33
N GLU A 88 -13.65 -12.29 -8.48
CA GLU A 88 -14.95 -12.98 -8.36
C GLU A 88 -15.80 -12.85 -9.64
N ASN A 89 -15.75 -11.69 -10.32
CA ASN A 89 -16.51 -11.44 -11.54
C ASN A 89 -15.90 -12.04 -12.82
N ASN A 90 -14.69 -12.60 -12.75
CA ASN A 90 -14.01 -13.22 -13.89
C ASN A 90 -14.07 -14.76 -13.90
N HIS A 91 -14.83 -15.37 -12.97
CA HIS A 91 -15.17 -16.79 -13.09
C HIS A 91 -16.32 -16.99 -14.10
N PRO A 92 -16.17 -17.89 -15.09
CA PRO A 92 -17.13 -18.11 -16.18
C PRO A 92 -18.47 -18.71 -15.72
#